data_AF-A0A935VA49-F1
#
_entry.id   AF-A0A935VA49-F1
#
_cell.length_a   1.000
_cell.length_b   1.000
_cell.length_c   1.000
_cell.angle_alpha   90.00
_cell.angle_beta   90.00
_cell.angle_gamma   90.00
#
_symmetry.space_group_name_H-M   'P 1'
#
loop_
_entity.id
_entity.type
_entity.pdbx_description
1 polymer ?
#
loop_
_entity_poly.entity_id
_entity_poly.type
_entity_poly.pdbx_seq_one_letter_code
_entity_poly.pdbx_strand_id
1 'polypeptide(L)'
;MSETPKFEHTSLERATFADVSLAGATFNDVDLSGSHFSDVNMQNVDFADVSFANSKIANADLSNVSIDDTNIDGMTINGILVTDLLAAYDKTVSPAANQ
;
A
#
# COMPACT_ATOMS: atom_id res chain seq x y z
N MET A 1 -3.63 1.20 27.52
CA MET A 1 -3.01 1.54 26.24
C MET A 1 -3.61 0.60 25.22
N SER A 2 -4.15 1.10 24.11
CA SER A 2 -4.62 0.22 23.03
C SER A 2 -3.39 -0.25 22.27
N GLU A 3 -3.11 -1.54 22.30
CA GLU A 3 -2.10 -2.10 21.40
C GLU A 3 -2.67 -2.09 19.99
N THR A 4 -1.89 -1.62 19.01
CA THR A 4 -2.27 -1.69 17.60
C THR A 4 -1.90 -3.07 17.05
N PRO A 5 -2.61 -3.57 16.02
CA PRO A 5 -2.26 -4.86 15.41
C PRO A 5 -0.83 -4.83 14.86
N LYS A 6 -0.06 -5.89 15.11
CA LYS A 6 1.28 -6.06 14.57
C LYS A 6 1.41 -7.41 13.88
N PHE A 7 1.94 -7.39 12.67
CA PHE A 7 2.22 -8.58 11.87
C PHE A 7 3.68 -8.52 11.46
N GLU A 8 4.45 -9.52 11.87
CA GLU A 8 5.90 -9.57 11.66
C GLU A 8 6.28 -10.96 11.12
N HIS A 9 7.08 -11.01 10.05
CA HIS A 9 7.66 -12.23 9.49
C HIS A 9 6.64 -13.35 9.22
N THR A 10 5.56 -13.03 8.49
CA THR A 10 4.44 -13.97 8.29
C THR A 10 3.84 -13.89 6.88
N SER A 11 3.08 -14.92 6.49
CA SER A 11 2.28 -14.91 5.25
C SER A 11 0.80 -14.74 5.60
N LEU A 12 0.19 -13.75 4.94
CA LEU A 12 -1.23 -13.44 4.93
C LEU A 12 -1.75 -13.47 3.47
N GLU A 13 -1.13 -14.32 2.65
CA GLU A 13 -1.51 -14.49 1.24
C GLU A 13 -3.00 -14.81 1.13
N ARG A 14 -3.68 -14.12 0.20
CA ARG A 14 -5.10 -14.30 -0.10
C ARG A 14 -6.02 -14.09 1.11
N ALA A 15 -5.53 -13.46 2.18
CA ALA A 15 -6.36 -13.07 3.31
C ALA A 15 -7.43 -12.06 2.88
N THR A 16 -8.55 -12.06 3.59
CA THR A 16 -9.62 -11.08 3.41
C THR A 16 -9.78 -10.27 4.69
N PHE A 17 -9.69 -8.96 4.54
CA PHE A 17 -9.96 -7.97 5.58
C PHE A 17 -11.17 -7.15 5.13
N ALA A 18 -12.30 -7.34 5.78
CA ALA A 18 -13.55 -6.67 5.42
C ALA A 18 -14.18 -6.05 6.67
N ASP A 19 -14.57 -4.78 6.59
CA ASP A 19 -15.25 -4.06 7.67
C ASP A 19 -14.45 -4.02 9.00
N VAL A 20 -13.12 -3.91 8.91
CA VAL A 20 -12.21 -3.91 10.07
C VAL A 20 -11.42 -2.61 10.21
N SER A 21 -11.01 -2.30 11.43
CA SER A 21 -10.04 -1.23 11.68
C SER A 21 -8.63 -1.81 11.84
N LEU A 22 -7.74 -1.40 10.94
CA LEU A 22 -6.30 -1.62 11.00
C LEU A 22 -5.55 -0.32 11.34
N ALA A 23 -6.23 0.71 11.85
CA ALA A 23 -5.61 2.00 12.15
C ALA A 23 -4.39 1.85 13.08
N GLY A 24 -3.25 2.40 12.66
CA GLY A 24 -1.97 2.31 13.36
C GLY A 24 -1.32 0.91 13.36
N ALA A 25 -1.83 -0.02 12.56
CA ALA A 25 -1.23 -1.36 12.44
C ALA A 25 0.15 -1.28 11.76
N THR A 26 1.01 -2.24 12.10
CA THR A 26 2.33 -2.39 11.48
C THR A 26 2.45 -3.75 10.80
N PHE A 27 2.90 -3.76 9.55
CA PHE A 27 3.21 -4.97 8.79
C PHE A 27 4.68 -4.91 8.41
N ASN A 28 5.49 -5.80 8.97
CA ASN A 28 6.92 -5.89 8.67
C ASN A 28 7.28 -7.28 8.16
N ASP A 29 7.88 -7.36 6.96
CA ASP A 29 8.25 -8.64 6.32
C ASP A 29 7.03 -9.58 6.22
N VAL A 30 5.96 -9.08 5.59
CA VAL A 30 4.69 -9.79 5.45
C VAL A 30 4.33 -10.00 3.99
N ASP A 31 4.02 -11.24 3.62
CA ASP A 31 3.45 -11.53 2.31
C ASP A 31 1.93 -11.32 2.33
N LEU A 32 1.45 -10.25 1.70
CA LEU A 32 0.04 -9.95 1.51
C LEU A 32 -0.45 -10.29 0.11
N SER A 33 0.27 -11.08 -0.68
CA SER A 33 -0.04 -11.33 -2.08
C SER A 33 -1.45 -11.92 -2.28
N GLY A 34 -2.21 -11.34 -3.21
CA GLY A 34 -3.58 -11.73 -3.52
C GLY A 34 -4.62 -11.42 -2.43
N SER A 35 -4.25 -10.68 -1.39
CA SER A 35 -5.16 -10.30 -0.31
C SER A 35 -6.18 -9.25 -0.76
N HIS A 36 -7.30 -9.20 -0.05
CA HIS A 36 -8.40 -8.29 -0.34
C HIS A 36 -8.73 -7.47 0.91
N PHE A 37 -8.74 -6.15 0.74
CA PHE A 37 -9.14 -5.20 1.77
C PHE A 37 -10.36 -4.41 1.27
N SER A 38 -11.50 -4.53 1.95
CA SER A 38 -12.74 -3.82 1.63
C SER A 38 -13.27 -3.10 2.86
N ASP A 39 -13.59 -1.81 2.73
CA ASP A 39 -14.24 -1.04 3.80
C ASP A 39 -13.39 -1.05 5.09
N VAL A 40 -12.07 -0.89 4.92
CA VAL A 40 -11.07 -0.98 6.00
C VAL A 40 -10.55 0.41 6.38
N ASN A 41 -10.42 0.68 7.68
CA ASN A 41 -9.66 1.83 8.15
C ASN A 41 -8.17 1.48 8.22
N MET A 42 -7.33 2.09 7.37
CA MET A 42 -5.87 1.92 7.35
C MET A 42 -5.14 3.23 7.67
N GLN A 43 -5.77 4.13 8.44
CA GLN A 43 -5.14 5.37 8.87
C GLN A 43 -3.85 5.10 9.64
N ASN A 44 -2.77 5.76 9.24
CA ASN A 44 -1.44 5.64 9.86
C ASN A 44 -0.92 4.19 9.91
N VAL A 45 -1.29 3.34 8.95
CA VAL A 45 -0.68 2.01 8.81
C VAL A 45 0.73 2.15 8.27
N ASP A 46 1.62 1.33 8.81
CA ASP A 46 3.00 1.21 8.37
C ASP A 46 3.20 -0.15 7.67
N PHE A 47 3.71 -0.10 6.43
CA PHE A 47 4.07 -1.27 5.62
C PHE A 47 5.56 -1.22 5.31
N ALA A 48 6.32 -2.17 5.83
CA ALA A 48 7.77 -2.29 5.59
C ALA A 48 8.08 -3.70 5.09
N ASP A 49 8.79 -3.82 3.98
CA ASP A 49 9.15 -5.11 3.36
C ASP A 49 7.91 -6.00 3.08
N VAL A 50 6.84 -5.41 2.55
CA VAL A 50 5.56 -6.10 2.30
C VAL A 50 5.35 -6.34 0.80
N SER A 51 4.86 -7.54 0.45
CA SER A 51 4.38 -7.83 -0.91
C SER A 51 2.87 -7.62 -1.03
N PHE A 52 2.45 -6.71 -1.91
CA PHE A 52 1.04 -6.52 -2.30
C PHE A 52 0.71 -7.12 -3.68
N ALA A 53 1.52 -8.07 -4.16
CA ALA A 53 1.35 -8.61 -5.51
C ALA A 53 -0.07 -9.18 -5.72
N ASN A 54 -0.78 -8.68 -6.73
CA ASN A 54 -2.17 -9.05 -7.04
C ASN A 54 -3.20 -8.76 -5.93
N SER A 55 -2.86 -7.93 -4.95
CA SER A 55 -3.77 -7.55 -3.86
C SER A 55 -4.68 -6.40 -4.28
N LYS A 56 -5.83 -6.28 -3.62
CA LYS A 56 -6.79 -5.22 -3.89
C LYS A 56 -7.20 -4.51 -2.60
N ILE A 57 -7.07 -3.19 -2.60
CA ILE A 57 -7.56 -2.31 -1.55
C ILE A 57 -8.69 -1.47 -2.15
N ALA A 58 -9.89 -1.56 -1.58
CA ALA A 58 -11.08 -0.86 -2.02
C ALA A 58 -11.83 -0.26 -0.83
N ASN A 59 -12.44 0.91 -1.02
CA ASN A 59 -13.20 1.63 0.02
C ASN A 59 -12.41 1.80 1.33
N ALA A 60 -11.09 1.93 1.26
CA ALA A 60 -10.24 2.05 2.44
C ALA A 60 -9.89 3.52 2.71
N ASP A 61 -9.74 3.86 3.99
CA ASP A 61 -9.09 5.11 4.38
C ASP A 61 -7.58 4.88 4.47
N LEU A 62 -6.84 5.41 3.48
CA LEU A 62 -5.38 5.34 3.37
C LEU A 62 -4.71 6.65 3.82
N SER A 63 -5.38 7.48 4.62
CA SER A 63 -4.82 8.74 5.08
C SER A 63 -3.53 8.52 5.88
N ASN A 64 -2.49 9.29 5.54
CA ASN A 64 -1.15 9.22 6.12
C ASN A 64 -0.40 7.89 5.92
N VAL A 65 -0.79 7.07 4.93
CA VAL A 65 -0.01 5.91 4.52
C VAL A 65 1.17 6.37 3.66
N SER A 66 2.36 5.82 3.93
CA SER A 66 3.54 5.96 3.06
C SER A 66 3.82 4.63 2.36
N ILE A 67 4.32 4.70 1.14
CA ILE A 67 4.71 3.53 0.34
C ILE A 67 6.12 3.84 -0.19
N ASP A 68 7.14 3.36 0.52
CA ASP A 68 8.55 3.61 0.25
C ASP A 68 9.29 2.29 0.09
N ASP A 69 10.30 2.25 -0.79
CA ASP A 69 11.16 1.08 -1.02
C ASP A 69 10.42 -0.26 -1.31
N THR A 70 9.21 -0.18 -1.86
CA THR A 70 8.40 -1.37 -2.24
C THR A 70 8.48 -1.66 -3.73
N ASN A 71 8.21 -2.92 -4.10
CA ASN A 71 7.96 -3.27 -5.50
C ASN A 71 6.55 -2.78 -5.91
N ILE A 72 6.51 -1.72 -6.73
CA ILE A 72 5.28 -1.11 -7.24
C ILE A 72 4.90 -1.56 -8.66
N ASP A 73 5.58 -2.56 -9.22
CA ASP A 73 5.31 -3.05 -10.57
C ASP A 73 3.87 -3.57 -10.70
N GLY A 74 3.12 -3.02 -11.65
CA GLY A 74 1.72 -3.35 -11.87
C GLY A 74 0.73 -2.76 -10.86
N MET A 75 1.21 -2.02 -9.85
CA MET A 75 0.34 -1.32 -8.90
C MET A 75 -0.46 -0.24 -9.62
N THR A 76 -1.76 -0.12 -9.30
CA THR A 76 -2.63 0.92 -9.86
C THR A 76 -3.32 1.77 -8.80
N ILE A 77 -3.40 3.09 -9.02
CA ILE A 77 -4.26 4.00 -8.26
C ILE A 77 -5.35 4.53 -9.21
N ASN A 78 -6.62 4.34 -8.86
CA ASN A 78 -7.76 4.65 -9.73
C ASN A 78 -7.65 4.03 -11.15
N GLY A 79 -7.06 2.83 -11.23
CA GLY A 79 -6.83 2.12 -12.48
C GLY A 79 -5.65 2.64 -13.32
N ILE A 80 -4.89 3.62 -12.83
CA ILE A 80 -3.69 4.16 -13.49
C ILE A 80 -2.46 3.51 -12.85
N LEU A 81 -1.53 3.01 -13.66
CA LEU A 81 -0.29 2.43 -13.16
C LEU A 81 0.51 3.48 -12.36
N VAL A 82 0.99 3.11 -11.17
CA VAL A 82 1.80 4.01 -10.34
C VAL A 82 3.11 4.37 -11.05
N THR A 83 3.70 3.45 -11.81
CA THR A 83 4.86 3.74 -12.67
C THR A 83 4.57 4.86 -13.67
N ASP A 84 3.36 4.92 -14.22
CA ASP A 84 2.96 5.99 -15.15
C ASP A 84 2.72 7.32 -14.43
N LEU A 85 2.13 7.28 -13.23
CA LEU A 85 1.95 8.46 -12.38
C LEU A 85 3.29 9.08 -11.98
N LEU A 86 4.27 8.25 -11.57
CA LEU A 86 5.61 8.70 -11.22
C LEU A 86 6.35 9.26 -12.43
N ALA A 87 6.30 8.58 -13.57
CA ALA A 87 6.88 9.09 -14.82
C ALA A 87 6.23 10.40 -15.29
N ALA A 88 4.93 10.60 -15.03
CA ALA A 88 4.26 11.86 -15.29
C ALA A 88 4.73 12.96 -14.33
N TYR A 89 4.83 12.65 -13.03
CA TYR A 89 5.35 13.58 -12.03
C TYR A 89 6.77 14.04 -12.37
N ASP A 90 7.68 13.12 -12.69
CA ASP A 90 9.07 13.42 -13.05
C ASP A 90 9.18 14.39 -14.23
N LYS A 91 8.30 14.26 -15.23
CA LYS A 91 8.23 15.20 -16.36
C LYS A 91 7.76 16.59 -15.95
N THR A 92 6.93 16.70 -14.90
CA THR A 92 6.44 17.98 -14.40
C THR A 92 7.43 18.67 -13.46
N VAL A 93 8.25 17.91 -12.72
CA VAL A 93 9.25 18.46 -11.78
C VAL A 93 10.65 18.59 -12.38
N SER A 94 10.93 17.92 -13.50
CA SER A 94 12.08 18.20 -14.38
C SER A 94 11.62 18.81 -15.70
N PRO A 95 11.17 20.09 -15.72
CA PRO A 95 10.96 20.80 -16.97
C PRO A 95 12.34 21.13 -17.55
N ALA A 96 12.89 20.22 -18.36
CA ALA A 96 14.08 20.44 -19.17
C ALA A 96 15.38 20.85 -18.41
N ALA A 97 16.23 19.87 -18.12
CA ALA A 97 17.63 20.06 -18.48
C ALA A 97 17.71 19.93 -20.01
N ASN A 98 17.96 21.04 -20.71
CA ASN A 98 18.10 21.19 -22.16
C ASN A 98 16.80 21.43 -22.95
N GLN A 99 16.38 22.70 -23.06
CA GLN A 99 16.62 23.50 -24.28
C GLN A 99 16.82 24.96 -23.90
#